data_AF-M5U8E6-F1
#
_entry.id   AF-M5U8E6-F1
#
_cell.length_a   1.000
_cell.length_b   1.000
_cell.length_c   1.000
_cell.angle_alpha   90.00
_cell.angle_beta   90.00
_cell.angle_gamma   90.00
#
_symmetry.space_group_name_H-M   'P 1'
#
loop_
_entity.id
_entity.type
_entity.pdbx_description
1 polymer ?
#
loop_
_entity_poly.entity_id
_entity_poly.type
_entity_poly.pdbx_seq_one_letter_code
_entity_poly.pdbx_strand_id
1 'polypeptide(L)'
;MLAIRNGAIVEDNTALDPDADATQDDGGGGVFNNGGVVTFVDANTVIRGNTATDGAGNGGGVMNLGGELTIESATLAGNSAARAGGGIENNGGVLVLKDASFGGVAPADGNTAGINGGAVHASGETTNHIEGSTFQNNTAGQEGGGLWNSAAGTMTIIDTVIQQNIASGPSADQGGGGVFNAGGILNLSGVTITENSADGDAGSGGGIFNDATG
;
A
#
# COMPACT_ATOMS: atom_id res chain seq x y z
N MET A 1 -15.53 14.38 -7.44
CA MET A 1 -14.10 14.57 -7.74
C MET A 1 -13.49 15.47 -6.67
N LEU A 2 -12.51 14.97 -5.95
CA LEU A 2 -11.71 15.69 -4.95
C LEU A 2 -10.27 15.80 -5.46
N ALA A 3 -9.65 16.96 -5.30
CA ALA A 3 -8.24 17.17 -5.65
C ALA A 3 -7.48 17.77 -4.47
N ILE A 4 -6.41 17.09 -4.04
CA ILE A 4 -5.51 17.48 -2.95
C ILE A 4 -4.18 17.86 -3.60
N ARG A 5 -3.78 19.13 -3.46
CA ARG A 5 -2.69 19.72 -4.26
C ARG A 5 -2.11 20.98 -3.62
N ASN A 6 -1.09 21.55 -4.27
CA ASN A 6 -0.45 22.81 -3.89
C ASN A 6 0.13 22.79 -2.48
N GLY A 7 0.84 21.70 -2.14
CA GLY A 7 1.43 21.55 -0.81
C GLY A 7 0.43 21.22 0.30
N ALA A 8 -0.73 20.66 -0.05
CA ALA A 8 -1.69 20.22 0.94
C ALA A 8 -1.12 19.06 1.77
N ILE A 9 -1.30 19.13 3.08
CA ILE A 9 -0.84 18.10 4.02
C ILE A 9 -2.06 17.48 4.70
N VAL A 10 -2.18 16.16 4.64
CA VAL A 10 -3.14 15.35 5.40
C VAL A 10 -2.34 14.56 6.42
N GLU A 11 -2.37 14.99 7.68
CA GLU A 11 -1.51 14.42 8.71
C GLU A 11 -2.22 14.10 10.03
N ASP A 12 -1.72 13.07 10.71
CA ASP A 12 -2.05 12.70 12.09
C ASP A 12 -3.55 12.50 12.35
N ASN A 13 -4.28 12.05 11.33
CA ASN A 13 -5.69 11.71 11.43
C ASN A 13 -5.85 10.24 11.84
N THR A 14 -6.93 9.92 12.54
CA THR A 14 -7.22 8.56 12.97
C THR A 14 -8.65 8.19 12.56
N ALA A 15 -8.78 7.12 11.79
CA ALA A 15 -10.04 6.42 11.59
C ALA A 15 -10.19 5.35 12.68
N LEU A 16 -11.23 5.51 13.48
CA LEU A 16 -11.69 4.50 14.44
C LEU A 16 -12.99 3.95 13.90
N ASP A 17 -13.10 2.63 13.81
CA ASP A 17 -14.40 1.98 13.71
C ASP A 17 -14.81 1.48 15.10
N PRO A 18 -15.95 1.94 15.65
CA PRO A 18 -16.50 1.41 16.89
C PRO A 18 -17.37 0.17 16.69
N ASP A 19 -17.72 -0.21 15.45
CA ASP A 19 -18.64 -1.31 15.19
C ASP A 19 -17.86 -2.63 15.11
N ALA A 20 -18.25 -3.61 15.93
CA ALA A 20 -17.52 -4.87 16.08
C ALA A 20 -17.64 -5.83 14.88
N ASP A 21 -18.07 -5.35 13.72
CA ASP A 21 -18.16 -6.15 12.50
C ASP A 21 -16.87 -6.01 11.67
N ALA A 22 -16.51 -7.08 10.96
CA ALA A 22 -15.25 -7.15 10.22
C ALA A 22 -15.46 -6.78 8.74
N THR A 23 -16.29 -5.77 8.45
CA THR A 23 -16.48 -5.34 7.06
C THR A 23 -15.20 -4.68 6.52
N GLN A 24 -15.01 -4.67 5.20
CA GLN A 24 -13.76 -4.20 4.56
C GLN A 24 -13.80 -2.69 4.30
N ASP A 25 -14.62 -1.98 5.07
CA ASP A 25 -15.08 -0.63 4.81
C ASP A 25 -14.46 0.35 5.83
N ASP A 26 -13.72 -0.18 6.81
CA ASP A 26 -13.19 0.57 7.93
C ASP A 26 -11.77 0.99 7.61
N GLY A 27 -11.57 2.28 7.38
CA GLY A 27 -10.27 2.76 6.94
C GLY A 27 -10.21 4.20 6.48
N GLY A 28 -9.11 4.53 5.83
CA GLY A 28 -8.88 5.86 5.30
C GLY A 28 -8.54 6.84 6.40
N GLY A 29 -7.52 6.51 7.21
CA GLY A 29 -7.11 7.32 8.36
C GLY A 29 -6.95 8.79 7.99
N GLY A 30 -6.41 9.09 6.80
CA GLY A 30 -6.41 10.42 6.21
C GLY A 30 -7.56 10.68 5.23
N VAL A 31 -7.79 9.78 4.27
CA VAL A 31 -8.80 9.96 3.21
C VAL A 31 -9.56 8.66 2.94
N PHE A 32 -10.89 8.74 2.90
CA PHE A 32 -11.78 7.66 2.48
C PHE A 32 -12.49 8.01 1.16
N ASN A 33 -12.18 7.26 0.10
CA ASN A 33 -12.81 7.40 -1.21
C ASN A 33 -13.80 6.25 -1.45
N ASN A 34 -15.09 6.54 -1.41
CA ASN A 34 -16.16 5.56 -1.63
C ASN A 34 -16.78 5.72 -3.02
N GLY A 35 -16.26 4.98 -4.00
CA GLY A 35 -16.71 5.00 -5.39
C GLY A 35 -16.46 6.34 -6.12
N GLY A 36 -15.72 7.25 -5.51
CA GLY A 36 -15.42 8.58 -6.05
C GLY A 36 -14.14 8.62 -6.88
N VAL A 37 -13.80 9.83 -7.33
CA VAL A 37 -12.53 10.14 -8.00
C VAL A 37 -11.74 11.09 -7.11
N VAL A 38 -10.55 10.66 -6.67
CA VAL A 38 -9.64 11.43 -5.82
C VAL A 38 -8.28 11.54 -6.52
N THR A 39 -7.72 12.74 -6.52
CA THR A 39 -6.38 13.00 -7.07
C THR A 39 -5.51 13.72 -6.06
N PHE A 40 -4.31 13.21 -5.83
CA PHE A 40 -3.22 13.89 -5.14
C PHE A 40 -2.19 14.32 -6.17
N VAL A 41 -1.83 15.61 -6.18
CA VAL A 41 -0.87 16.16 -7.16
C VAL A 41 0.08 17.12 -6.46
N ASP A 42 1.30 17.26 -6.96
CA ASP A 42 2.36 18.19 -6.52
C ASP A 42 3.33 17.59 -5.49
N ALA A 43 4.63 17.82 -5.72
CA ALA A 43 5.77 17.34 -4.92
C ALA A 43 5.68 17.69 -3.42
N ASN A 44 4.95 18.74 -3.07
CA ASN A 44 4.79 19.19 -1.70
C ASN A 44 3.51 18.63 -1.04
N THR A 45 2.69 17.90 -1.78
CA THR A 45 1.49 17.23 -1.24
C THR A 45 1.92 16.00 -0.46
N VAL A 46 1.49 15.93 0.81
CA VAL A 46 1.94 14.90 1.76
C VAL A 46 0.76 14.29 2.51
N ILE A 47 0.76 12.97 2.63
CA ILE A 47 -0.14 12.21 3.50
C ILE A 47 0.73 11.45 4.49
N ARG A 48 0.69 11.83 5.77
CA ARG A 48 1.61 11.23 6.76
C ARG A 48 1.06 11.06 8.16
N GLY A 49 1.54 10.05 8.88
CA GLY A 49 1.15 9.84 10.28
C GLY A 49 -0.33 9.49 10.48
N ASN A 50 -1.08 9.23 9.40
CA ASN A 50 -2.48 8.89 9.50
C ASN A 50 -2.63 7.41 9.86
N THR A 51 -3.65 7.08 10.65
CA THR A 51 -3.82 5.75 11.19
C THR A 51 -5.24 5.22 11.06
N ALA A 52 -5.39 3.93 10.74
CA ALA A 52 -6.63 3.17 10.88
C ALA A 52 -6.41 2.04 11.90
N THR A 53 -6.88 2.22 13.14
CA THR A 53 -6.40 1.43 14.30
C THR A 53 -7.31 0.31 14.81
N ASP A 54 -8.60 0.26 14.45
CA ASP A 54 -9.42 -0.86 14.92
C ASP A 54 -9.01 -2.16 14.22
N GLY A 55 -9.23 -3.34 14.81
CA GLY A 55 -8.63 -4.62 14.38
C GLY A 55 -8.85 -5.03 12.91
N ALA A 56 -9.75 -4.37 12.19
CA ALA A 56 -10.00 -4.53 10.76
C ALA A 56 -9.53 -3.34 9.89
N GLY A 57 -8.98 -2.28 10.48
CA GLY A 57 -8.68 -1.00 9.84
C GLY A 57 -7.72 -1.12 8.65
N ASN A 58 -8.11 -0.53 7.52
CA ASN A 58 -7.37 -0.54 6.26
C ASN A 58 -7.02 0.88 5.80
N GLY A 59 -6.05 1.02 4.90
CA GLY A 59 -5.78 2.29 4.25
C GLY A 59 -5.41 3.38 5.26
N GLY A 60 -4.29 3.19 5.98
CA GLY A 60 -3.88 4.10 7.05
C GLY A 60 -3.78 5.55 6.56
N GLY A 61 -3.20 5.76 5.38
CA GLY A 61 -3.26 7.02 4.66
C GLY A 61 -4.58 7.18 3.91
N VAL A 62 -4.83 6.29 2.95
CA VAL A 62 -5.99 6.36 2.05
C VAL A 62 -6.68 5.01 1.90
N MET A 63 -8.00 5.01 2.01
CA MET A 63 -8.86 3.91 1.59
C MET A 63 -9.53 4.27 0.28
N ASN A 64 -9.40 3.43 -0.74
CA ASN A 64 -10.09 3.55 -2.01
C ASN A 64 -11.01 2.34 -2.22
N LEU A 65 -12.29 2.53 -1.93
CA LEU A 65 -13.33 1.51 -2.03
C LEU A 65 -14.12 1.69 -3.33
N GLY A 66 -13.83 0.88 -4.34
CA GLY A 66 -14.51 0.89 -5.65
C GLY A 66 -14.34 2.18 -6.45
N GLY A 67 -13.46 3.08 -6.03
CA GLY A 67 -13.22 4.39 -6.65
C GLY A 67 -12.00 4.43 -7.56
N GLU A 68 -11.71 5.61 -8.08
CA GLU A 68 -10.47 5.94 -8.78
C GLU A 68 -9.59 6.83 -7.91
N LEU A 69 -8.38 6.37 -7.63
CA LEU A 69 -7.36 7.10 -6.90
C LEU A 69 -6.15 7.32 -7.80
N THR A 70 -5.82 8.59 -8.04
CA THR A 70 -4.58 8.99 -8.72
C THR A 70 -3.66 9.74 -7.77
N ILE A 71 -2.39 9.37 -7.73
CA ILE A 71 -1.35 10.05 -6.96
C ILE A 71 -0.20 10.37 -7.90
N GLU A 72 0.06 11.65 -8.11
CA GLU A 72 1.07 12.15 -9.03
C GLU A 72 2.03 13.07 -8.28
N SER A 73 3.30 12.69 -8.24
CA SER A 73 4.34 13.47 -7.56
C SER A 73 4.03 13.77 -6.09
N ALA A 74 3.39 12.88 -5.33
CA ALA A 74 3.09 13.13 -3.91
C ALA A 74 3.76 12.10 -2.99
N THR A 75 3.84 12.42 -1.70
CA THR A 75 4.47 11.55 -0.68
C THR A 75 3.44 10.99 0.30
N LEU A 76 3.51 9.67 0.52
CA LEU A 76 2.76 8.95 1.55
C LEU A 76 3.76 8.28 2.51
N ALA A 77 3.86 8.76 3.74
CA ALA A 77 4.91 8.32 4.67
C ALA A 77 4.38 8.17 6.11
N GLY A 78 4.86 7.16 6.83
CA GLY A 78 4.55 6.96 8.24
C GLY A 78 3.06 6.74 8.53
N ASN A 79 2.28 6.30 7.53
CA ASN A 79 0.88 5.94 7.74
C ASN A 79 0.77 4.50 8.22
N SER A 80 -0.25 4.19 9.00
CA SER A 80 -0.39 2.88 9.64
C SER A 80 -1.81 2.33 9.58
N ALA A 81 -1.93 1.05 9.25
CA ALA A 81 -3.19 0.33 9.25
C ALA A 81 -3.07 -0.92 10.12
N ALA A 82 -4.09 -1.20 10.93
CA ALA A 82 -4.13 -2.40 11.76
C ALA A 82 -4.15 -3.67 10.90
N ARG A 83 -4.82 -3.65 9.74
CA ARG A 83 -4.97 -4.80 8.86
C ARG A 83 -4.15 -4.64 7.58
N ALA A 84 -4.59 -3.80 6.65
CA ALA A 84 -4.04 -3.79 5.30
C ALA A 84 -3.84 -2.38 4.73
N GLY A 85 -2.84 -2.22 3.88
CA GLY A 85 -2.61 -0.97 3.17
C GLY A 85 -2.19 0.16 4.11
N GLY A 86 -0.99 0.08 4.69
CA GLY A 86 -0.50 1.09 5.62
C GLY A 86 -0.54 2.50 5.02
N GLY A 87 -0.07 2.62 3.78
CA GLY A 87 -0.27 3.80 2.95
C GLY A 87 -1.65 3.82 2.30
N ILE A 88 -1.96 2.82 1.48
CA ILE A 88 -3.18 2.73 0.67
C ILE A 88 -3.78 1.34 0.72
N GLU A 89 -5.08 1.27 0.99
CA GLU A 89 -5.93 0.15 0.58
C GLU A 89 -6.65 0.52 -0.72
N ASN A 90 -6.50 -0.29 -1.76
CA ASN A 90 -7.31 -0.20 -2.97
C ASN A 90 -8.17 -1.47 -3.07
N ASN A 91 -9.47 -1.34 -2.82
CA ASN A 91 -10.41 -2.45 -2.82
C ASN A 91 -11.39 -2.30 -3.98
N GLY A 92 -11.30 -3.19 -4.98
CA GLY A 92 -12.16 -3.19 -6.16
C GLY A 92 -12.09 -1.92 -7.02
N GLY A 93 -11.06 -1.09 -6.83
CA GLY A 93 -10.91 0.21 -7.47
C GLY A 93 -9.76 0.29 -8.48
N VAL A 94 -9.62 1.47 -9.08
CA VAL A 94 -8.51 1.83 -9.96
C VAL A 94 -7.49 2.67 -9.19
N LEU A 95 -6.23 2.27 -9.26
CA LEU A 95 -5.11 2.97 -8.65
C LEU A 95 -4.10 3.38 -9.71
N VAL A 96 -3.76 4.67 -9.77
CA VAL A 96 -2.71 5.21 -10.64
C VAL A 96 -1.69 5.96 -9.79
N LEU A 97 -0.45 5.47 -9.77
CA LEU A 97 0.67 6.07 -9.06
C LEU A 97 1.72 6.50 -10.07
N LYS A 98 2.09 7.78 -10.03
CA LYS A 98 3.06 8.39 -10.95
C LYS A 98 4.03 9.26 -10.19
N ASP A 99 5.32 8.96 -10.31
CA ASP A 99 6.39 9.74 -9.68
C ASP A 99 6.17 9.95 -8.16
N ALA A 100 5.52 9.00 -7.50
CA ALA A 100 5.10 9.12 -6.10
C ALA A 100 6.09 8.40 -5.17
N SER A 101 6.16 8.87 -3.92
CA SER A 101 7.00 8.26 -2.88
C SER A 101 6.15 7.64 -1.79
N PHE A 102 6.41 6.37 -1.50
CA PHE A 102 5.77 5.60 -0.44
C PHE A 102 6.82 5.18 0.58
N GLY A 103 6.74 5.81 1.74
CA GLY A 103 7.73 5.71 2.78
C GLY A 103 8.78 6.82 2.67
N GLY A 104 10.02 6.50 3.03
CA GLY A 104 11.13 7.44 2.95
C GLY A 104 12.45 6.81 3.33
N VAL A 105 13.54 7.59 3.25
CA VAL A 105 14.89 7.08 3.52
C VAL A 105 15.11 6.68 4.98
N ALA A 106 14.37 7.27 5.92
CA ALA A 106 14.40 6.85 7.30
C ALA A 106 13.37 5.74 7.53
N PRO A 107 13.69 4.69 8.30
CA PRO A 107 12.72 3.66 8.65
C PRO A 107 11.43 4.19 9.31
N ALA A 108 11.53 5.32 10.03
CA ALA A 108 10.36 5.97 10.65
C ALA A 108 9.39 6.59 9.63
N ASP A 109 9.84 6.83 8.39
CA ASP A 109 8.97 7.30 7.31
C ASP A 109 8.19 6.14 6.67
N GLY A 110 8.51 4.90 6.99
CA GLY A 110 7.87 3.71 6.43
C GLY A 110 6.37 3.64 6.73
N ASN A 111 5.56 3.27 5.74
CA ASN A 111 4.17 2.91 5.99
C ASN A 111 4.09 1.49 6.56
N THR A 112 3.13 1.24 7.44
CA THR A 112 3.02 -0.02 8.17
C THR A 112 1.61 -0.62 8.10
N ALA A 113 1.53 -1.92 7.82
CA ALA A 113 0.29 -2.69 7.91
C ALA A 113 0.48 -3.88 8.86
N GLY A 114 -0.48 -4.13 9.75
CA GLY A 114 -0.40 -5.26 10.67
C GLY A 114 -0.50 -6.62 9.99
N ILE A 115 -1.06 -6.69 8.77
CA ILE A 115 -1.16 -7.91 7.97
C ILE A 115 -0.49 -7.71 6.61
N ASN A 116 -1.13 -7.06 5.63
CA ASN A 116 -0.65 -7.08 4.24
C ASN A 116 -0.49 -5.69 3.63
N GLY A 117 0.49 -5.53 2.73
CA GLY A 117 0.68 -4.32 1.94
C GLY A 117 1.10 -3.13 2.81
N GLY A 118 2.37 -3.08 3.21
CA GLY A 118 2.87 -2.01 4.07
C GLY A 118 2.69 -0.63 3.45
N ALA A 119 3.02 -0.49 2.15
CA ALA A 119 2.65 0.70 1.38
C ALA A 119 1.27 0.56 0.74
N VAL A 120 1.08 -0.44 -0.14
CA VAL A 120 -0.15 -0.61 -0.91
C VAL A 120 -0.65 -2.04 -0.81
N HIS A 121 -1.93 -2.18 -0.51
CA HIS A 121 -2.66 -3.43 -0.59
C HIS A 121 -3.77 -3.29 -1.63
N ALA A 122 -3.75 -4.13 -2.66
CA ALA A 122 -4.73 -4.15 -3.74
C ALA A 122 -5.60 -5.41 -3.66
N SER A 123 -6.81 -5.26 -3.14
CA SER A 123 -7.75 -6.35 -2.86
C SER A 123 -8.93 -6.38 -3.84
N GLY A 124 -9.37 -7.59 -4.20
CA GLY A 124 -10.45 -7.78 -5.18
C GLY A 124 -10.04 -7.44 -6.62
N GLU A 125 -11.03 -7.21 -7.47
CA GLU A 125 -10.86 -6.87 -8.89
C GLU A 125 -10.32 -5.45 -9.05
N THR A 126 -9.00 -5.31 -8.95
CA THR A 126 -8.32 -4.01 -9.03
C THR A 126 -7.50 -3.86 -10.30
N THR A 127 -7.39 -2.63 -10.78
CA THR A 127 -6.42 -2.25 -11.83
C THR A 127 -5.46 -1.24 -11.25
N ASN A 128 -4.20 -1.63 -11.10
CA ASN A 128 -3.15 -0.83 -10.47
C ASN A 128 -2.05 -0.54 -11.49
N HIS A 129 -1.79 0.74 -11.75
CA HIS A 129 -0.73 1.22 -12.64
C HIS A 129 0.24 2.08 -11.86
N ILE A 130 1.50 1.66 -11.82
CA ILE A 130 2.57 2.28 -11.03
C ILE A 130 3.72 2.63 -11.98
N GLU A 131 4.08 3.90 -12.05
CA GLU A 131 5.11 4.41 -12.96
C GLU A 131 6.01 5.41 -12.21
N GLY A 132 7.33 5.33 -12.43
CA GLY A 132 8.29 6.31 -11.92
C GLY A 132 8.36 6.44 -10.39
N SER A 133 7.77 5.52 -9.65
CA SER A 133 7.53 5.67 -8.21
C SER A 133 8.62 5.04 -7.35
N THR A 134 8.62 5.33 -6.05
CA THR A 134 9.52 4.70 -5.07
C THR A 134 8.74 4.14 -3.89
N PHE A 135 9.03 2.89 -3.51
CA PHE A 135 8.52 2.22 -2.31
C PHE A 135 9.70 1.87 -1.41
N GLN A 136 9.83 2.58 -0.29
CA GLN A 136 10.99 2.46 0.59
C GLN A 136 10.62 2.31 2.06
N ASN A 137 11.27 1.37 2.76
CA ASN A 137 11.13 1.17 4.21
C ASN A 137 9.71 0.84 4.69
N ASN A 138 8.84 0.32 3.84
CA ASN A 138 7.48 -0.06 4.24
C ASN A 138 7.47 -1.47 4.86
N THR A 139 6.59 -1.69 5.83
CA THR A 139 6.54 -2.94 6.60
C THR A 139 5.13 -3.53 6.61
N ALA A 140 5.02 -4.83 6.32
CA ALA A 140 3.81 -5.61 6.49
C ALA A 140 4.06 -6.73 7.51
N GLY A 141 3.10 -6.95 8.41
CA GLY A 141 3.20 -8.01 9.42
C GLY A 141 3.20 -9.43 8.83
N GLN A 142 2.71 -9.61 7.60
CA GLN A 142 2.66 -10.91 6.92
C GLN A 142 3.21 -10.84 5.50
N GLU A 143 2.54 -10.12 4.59
CA GLU A 143 2.84 -10.21 3.15
C GLU A 143 2.94 -8.84 2.48
N GLY A 144 3.83 -8.72 1.49
CA GLY A 144 3.90 -7.54 0.64
C GLY A 144 4.35 -6.30 1.41
N GLY A 145 5.59 -6.30 1.91
CA GLY A 145 6.10 -5.17 2.71
C GLY A 145 5.96 -3.83 1.99
N GLY A 146 6.29 -3.81 0.70
CA GLY A 146 5.94 -2.70 -0.19
C GLY A 146 4.52 -2.86 -0.74
N LEU A 147 4.35 -3.81 -1.65
CA LEU A 147 3.15 -3.96 -2.48
C LEU A 147 2.53 -5.34 -2.32
N TRP A 148 1.20 -5.40 -2.27
CA TRP A 148 0.45 -6.65 -2.28
C TRP A 148 -0.64 -6.62 -3.35
N ASN A 149 -0.73 -7.67 -4.17
CA ASN A 149 -1.71 -7.81 -5.26
C ASN A 149 -2.54 -9.09 -5.10
N SER A 150 -3.87 -8.97 -5.08
CA SER A 150 -4.77 -10.13 -4.95
C SER A 150 -4.85 -11.00 -6.20
N ALA A 151 -5.42 -12.21 -6.05
CA ALA A 151 -5.69 -13.14 -7.14
C ALA A 151 -6.52 -12.54 -8.29
N ALA A 152 -7.45 -11.64 -7.98
CA ALA A 152 -8.29 -10.96 -8.97
C ALA A 152 -7.68 -9.63 -9.46
N GLY A 153 -6.56 -9.20 -8.86
CA GLY A 153 -5.92 -7.93 -9.14
C GLY A 153 -4.95 -7.98 -10.32
N THR A 154 -4.89 -6.88 -11.06
CA THR A 154 -3.82 -6.61 -12.03
C THR A 154 -2.94 -5.48 -11.51
N MET A 155 -1.64 -5.72 -11.42
CA MET A 155 -0.63 -4.75 -11.02
C MET A 155 0.44 -4.62 -12.11
N THR A 156 0.56 -3.44 -12.68
CA THR A 156 1.60 -3.11 -13.67
C THR A 156 2.54 -2.07 -13.06
N ILE A 157 3.83 -2.41 -13.00
CA ILE A 157 4.88 -1.59 -12.38
C ILE A 157 5.94 -1.29 -13.43
N ILE A 158 6.21 0.00 -13.63
CA ILE A 158 7.09 0.53 -14.67
C ILE A 158 8.07 1.51 -14.04
N ASP A 159 9.36 1.40 -14.36
CA ASP A 159 10.41 2.37 -14.02
C ASP A 159 10.39 2.80 -12.53
N THR A 160 10.15 1.83 -11.65
CA THR A 160 9.90 2.04 -10.22
C THR A 160 11.01 1.42 -9.38
N VAL A 161 11.33 2.04 -8.25
CA VAL A 161 12.27 1.50 -7.25
C VAL A 161 11.49 0.94 -6.06
N ILE A 162 11.76 -0.32 -5.71
CA ILE A 162 11.16 -0.99 -4.55
C ILE A 162 12.32 -1.46 -3.67
N GLN A 163 12.53 -0.81 -2.53
CA GLN A 163 13.68 -1.11 -1.69
C GLN A 163 13.44 -1.09 -0.20
N GLN A 164 14.20 -1.89 0.54
CA GLN A 164 14.21 -1.86 2.01
C GLN A 164 12.83 -2.11 2.65
N ASN A 165 11.92 -2.76 1.93
CA ASN A 165 10.61 -3.11 2.46
C ASN A 165 10.68 -4.49 3.15
N ILE A 166 9.86 -4.66 4.19
CA ILE A 166 9.92 -5.82 5.08
C ILE A 166 8.55 -6.50 5.15
N ALA A 167 8.52 -7.82 4.98
CA ALA A 167 7.38 -8.66 5.28
C ALA A 167 7.74 -9.67 6.38
N SER A 168 6.99 -9.66 7.50
CA SER A 168 7.35 -10.38 8.72
C SER A 168 6.52 -11.64 9.00
N GLY A 169 5.84 -12.18 7.98
CA GLY A 169 5.00 -13.36 8.13
C GLY A 169 5.80 -14.60 8.54
N PRO A 170 5.38 -15.34 9.57
CA PRO A 170 6.12 -16.50 10.08
C PRO A 170 6.10 -17.72 9.15
N SER A 171 5.13 -17.82 8.23
CA SER A 171 4.91 -19.02 7.41
C SER A 171 5.66 -18.96 6.07
N ALA A 172 5.93 -20.13 5.49
CA ALA A 172 6.68 -20.25 4.24
C ALA A 172 5.94 -19.73 2.99
N ASP A 173 4.62 -19.63 3.08
CA ASP A 173 3.73 -19.02 2.08
C ASP A 173 3.54 -17.51 2.30
N GLN A 174 4.16 -16.93 3.34
CA GLN A 174 4.15 -15.51 3.61
C GLN A 174 5.50 -14.87 3.24
N GLY A 175 5.50 -13.56 3.01
CA GLY A 175 6.70 -12.80 2.66
C GLY A 175 6.46 -11.83 1.50
N GLY A 176 7.32 -11.81 0.49
CA GLY A 176 7.23 -10.78 -0.55
C GLY A 176 7.61 -9.42 -0.01
N GLY A 177 8.81 -9.30 0.59
CA GLY A 177 9.25 -8.07 1.26
C GLY A 177 9.05 -6.82 0.39
N GLY A 178 9.44 -6.90 -0.89
CA GLY A 178 9.12 -5.87 -1.88
C GLY A 178 7.68 -6.00 -2.41
N VAL A 179 7.39 -7.12 -3.07
CA VAL A 179 6.08 -7.39 -3.71
C VAL A 179 5.59 -8.79 -3.37
N PHE A 180 4.33 -8.89 -2.96
CA PHE A 180 3.60 -10.16 -2.88
C PHE A 180 2.50 -10.19 -3.94
N ASN A 181 2.47 -11.22 -4.77
CA ASN A 181 1.41 -11.46 -5.74
C ASN A 181 0.67 -12.76 -5.39
N ALA A 182 -0.57 -12.63 -4.95
CA ALA A 182 -1.43 -13.73 -4.51
C ALA A 182 -2.13 -14.43 -5.69
N GLY A 183 -1.41 -14.77 -6.75
CA GLY A 183 -1.96 -15.39 -7.96
C GLY A 183 -2.56 -14.41 -9.00
N GLY A 184 -2.48 -13.10 -8.75
CA GLY A 184 -2.93 -12.08 -9.69
C GLY A 184 -2.00 -11.88 -10.89
N ILE A 185 -2.32 -10.90 -11.73
CA ILE A 185 -1.46 -10.51 -12.85
C ILE A 185 -0.44 -9.47 -12.37
N LEU A 186 0.84 -9.83 -12.34
CA LEU A 186 1.94 -8.92 -12.03
C LEU A 186 2.82 -8.70 -13.27
N ASN A 187 2.85 -7.47 -13.78
CA ASN A 187 3.71 -7.06 -14.89
C ASN A 187 4.78 -6.08 -14.40
N LEU A 188 6.06 -6.38 -14.67
CA LEU A 188 7.19 -5.55 -14.26
C LEU A 188 8.02 -5.15 -15.48
N SER A 189 8.35 -3.86 -15.61
CA SER A 189 9.24 -3.33 -16.64
C SER A 189 10.13 -2.22 -16.08
N GLY A 190 11.45 -2.28 -16.27
CA GLY A 190 12.35 -1.24 -15.77
C GLY A 190 12.39 -1.10 -14.24
N VAL A 191 11.94 -2.10 -13.49
CA VAL A 191 11.84 -2.04 -12.02
C VAL A 191 13.17 -2.43 -11.36
N THR A 192 13.58 -1.69 -10.34
CA THR A 192 14.69 -2.06 -9.45
C THR A 192 14.14 -2.53 -8.11
N ILE A 193 14.43 -3.78 -7.72
CA ILE A 193 13.98 -4.38 -6.47
C ILE A 193 15.21 -4.78 -5.65
N THR A 194 15.49 -4.08 -4.56
CA THR A 194 16.75 -4.24 -3.81
C THR A 194 16.57 -4.11 -2.31
N GLU A 195 17.38 -4.81 -1.52
CA GLU A 195 17.39 -4.71 -0.05
C GLU A 195 16.05 -4.98 0.65
N ASN A 196 15.07 -5.59 -0.03
CA ASN A 196 13.82 -6.00 0.60
C ASN A 196 13.99 -7.34 1.33
N SER A 197 13.26 -7.53 2.43
CA SER A 197 13.41 -8.67 3.33
C SER A 197 12.08 -9.36 3.60
N ALA A 198 12.09 -10.68 3.61
CA ALA A 198 11.07 -11.49 4.28
C ALA A 198 11.74 -12.02 5.55
N ASP A 199 11.46 -11.40 6.69
CA ASP A 199 12.23 -11.61 7.93
C ASP A 199 11.52 -12.48 8.98
N GLY A 200 10.30 -12.92 8.69
CA GLY A 200 9.61 -13.91 9.51
C GLY A 200 10.29 -15.28 9.47
N ASP A 201 10.02 -16.12 10.47
CA ASP A 201 10.72 -17.38 10.75
C ASP A 201 10.94 -18.30 9.53
N ALA A 202 9.93 -18.40 8.66
CA ALA A 202 10.00 -19.14 7.39
C ALA A 202 9.69 -18.26 6.17
N GLY A 203 9.63 -16.94 6.33
CA GLY A 203 9.21 -16.00 5.29
C GLY A 203 10.04 -16.15 4.01
N SER A 204 9.36 -16.03 2.87
CA SER A 204 9.94 -16.29 1.54
C SER A 204 9.86 -15.07 0.62
N GLY A 205 10.73 -15.03 -0.39
CA GLY A 205 10.67 -13.99 -1.42
C GLY A 205 10.96 -12.58 -0.91
N GLY A 206 12.17 -12.32 -0.39
CA GLY A 206 12.54 -10.99 0.11
C GLY A 206 12.29 -9.87 -0.89
N GLY A 207 12.58 -10.07 -2.18
CA GLY A 207 12.21 -9.17 -3.27
C GLY A 207 10.76 -9.34 -3.71
N ILE A 208 10.46 -10.46 -4.35
CA ILE A 208 9.12 -10.81 -4.83
C ILE A 208 8.75 -12.20 -4.33
N PHE A 209 7.51 -12.35 -3.83
CA PHE A 209 6.84 -13.64 -3.69
C PHE A 209 5.69 -13.69 -4.69
N ASN A 210 5.66 -14.73 -5.52
CA ASN A 210 4.57 -14.97 -6.46
C ASN A 210 3.89 -16.30 -6.10
N ASP A 211 2.75 -16.21 -5.44
CA ASP A 211 1.95 -17.37 -5.09
C ASP A 211 1.18 -17.86 -6.31
N ALA A 212 1.31 -19.16 -6.60
CA ALA A 212 0.67 -19.82 -7.72
C ALA A 212 -0.61 -20.56 -7.31
N THR A 213 -1.04 -20.46 -6.05
CA THR A 213 -2.19 -21.20 -5.51
C THR A 213 -3.49 -20.40 -5.36
N GLY A 214 -3.57 -19.22 -5.99
CA GLY A 214 -4.84 -18.49 -6.18
C GLY A 214 -5.88 -19.28 -6.98
#